data_AF-A0AAV9F6C0-F1
#
_entry.id   AF-A0AAV9F6C0-F1
#
_cell.length_a   1.000
_cell.length_b   1.000
_cell.length_c   1.000
_cell.angle_alpha   90.00
_cell.angle_beta   90.00
_cell.angle_gamma   90.00
#
_symmetry.space_group_name_H-M   'P 1'
#
loop_
_entity.id
_entity.type
_entity.pdbx_description
1 polymer ?
#
loop_
_entity_poly.entity_id
_entity_poly.type
_entity_poly.pdbx_seq_one_letter_code
_entity_poly.pdbx_strand_id
1 'polypeptide(L)'
;MNIDPESKMIKHDLGRMEKWVLRKAFDDEENPYLPKHILYRQKEQFSDGVGYSWIDGLKAHAAEHVTDRMMLKAEHIYPHNTPTSKEAYYYRMIFERFFPQNSARLTVPGGASVACSTTTALEWDASWSKNRSSRTRCPCFGI
;
A
#
# COMPACT_ATOMS: atom_id res chain seq x y z
N MET A 1 -6.98 -11.60 18.91
CA MET A 1 -7.34 -12.15 17.58
C MET A 1 -8.45 -13.21 17.62
N ASN A 2 -8.97 -13.59 18.80
CA ASN A 2 -9.88 -14.73 19.02
C ASN A 2 -11.38 -14.45 18.74
N ILE A 3 -11.70 -13.35 18.06
CA ILE A 3 -13.07 -13.14 17.59
C ILE A 3 -13.26 -13.89 16.27
N ASP A 4 -14.48 -14.37 16.06
CA ASP A 4 -14.88 -15.07 14.83
C ASP A 4 -14.49 -14.24 13.58
N PRO A 5 -13.68 -14.79 12.65
CA PRO A 5 -13.34 -14.14 11.40
C PRO A 5 -14.55 -13.66 10.61
N GLU A 6 -15.69 -14.36 10.66
CA GLU A 6 -16.94 -13.95 9.99
C GLU A 6 -17.43 -12.57 10.43
N SER A 7 -17.13 -12.20 11.68
CA SER A 7 -17.48 -10.88 12.20
C SER A 7 -16.59 -9.77 11.62
N LYS A 8 -15.40 -10.09 11.12
CA LYS A 8 -14.46 -9.13 10.50
C LYS A 8 -14.74 -8.90 9.02
N MET A 9 -15.52 -9.79 8.40
CA MET A 9 -15.87 -9.71 6.99
C MET A 9 -16.80 -8.53 6.71
N ILE A 10 -16.60 -7.87 5.57
CA ILE A 10 -17.47 -6.82 5.06
C ILE A 10 -18.74 -7.49 4.50
N LYS A 11 -19.91 -7.07 4.98
CA LYS A 11 -21.22 -7.62 4.60
C LYS A 11 -22.16 -6.45 4.29
N HIS A 12 -22.14 -5.98 3.04
CA HIS A 12 -22.87 -4.80 2.61
C HIS A 12 -24.39 -4.97 2.69
N ASP A 13 -24.89 -6.18 2.47
CA ASP A 13 -26.28 -6.60 2.67
C ASP A 13 -26.77 -6.34 4.11
N LEU A 14 -25.86 -6.42 5.08
CA LEU A 14 -26.12 -6.15 6.50
C LEU A 14 -25.66 -4.75 6.93
N GLY A 15 -25.25 -3.88 5.99
CA GLY A 15 -24.70 -2.55 6.29
C GLY A 15 -23.35 -2.57 7.02
N ARG A 16 -22.60 -3.68 6.97
CA ARG A 16 -21.30 -3.80 7.63
C ARG A 16 -20.17 -3.33 6.73
N MET A 17 -19.51 -2.24 7.13
CA MET A 17 -18.32 -1.69 6.46
C MET A 17 -17.01 -2.26 7.02
N GLU A 18 -15.88 -1.83 6.46
CA GLU A 18 -14.57 -2.24 6.95
C GLU A 18 -14.39 -1.89 8.44
N LYS A 19 -13.85 -2.85 9.20
CA LYS A 19 -13.69 -2.76 10.66
C LYS A 19 -15.01 -2.49 11.41
N TRP A 20 -16.16 -2.93 10.90
CA TRP A 20 -17.47 -2.72 11.52
C TRP A 20 -17.52 -3.08 13.00
N VAL A 21 -16.97 -4.24 13.41
CA VAL A 21 -16.95 -4.66 14.84
C VAL A 21 -16.28 -3.63 15.73
N LEU A 22 -15.17 -3.05 15.25
CA LEU A 22 -14.46 -2.00 15.97
C LEU A 22 -15.33 -0.74 16.03
N ARG A 23 -15.92 -0.31 14.90
CA ARG A 23 -16.76 0.89 14.87
C ARG A 23 -17.95 0.76 15.81
N LYS A 24 -18.63 -0.39 15.81
CA LYS A 24 -19.77 -0.67 16.69
C LYS A 24 -19.42 -0.75 18.16
N ALA A 25 -18.23 -1.24 18.53
CA ALA A 25 -17.79 -1.25 19.91
C ALA A 25 -17.63 0.17 20.51
N PHE A 26 -17.48 1.21 19.68
CA PHE A 26 -17.33 2.61 20.09
C PHE A 26 -18.55 3.49 19.69
N ASP A 27 -19.64 2.88 19.23
CA ASP A 27 -20.89 3.56 18.85
C ASP A 27 -21.82 3.71 20.06
N ASP A 28 -21.40 4.54 21.01
CA ASP A 28 -22.19 4.89 22.20
C ASP A 28 -23.12 6.07 21.88
N GLU A 29 -24.43 5.88 22.05
CA GLU A 29 -25.44 6.91 21.75
C GLU A 29 -25.62 7.92 22.89
N GLU A 30 -25.34 7.53 24.13
CA GLU A 30 -25.50 8.38 25.31
C GLU A 30 -24.23 9.20 25.57
N ASN A 31 -23.05 8.59 25.40
CA ASN A 31 -21.76 9.24 25.58
C ASN A 31 -20.81 8.98 24.38
N PRO A 32 -21.02 9.65 23.24
CA PRO A 32 -20.25 9.37 22.03
C PRO A 32 -18.74 9.63 22.18
N TYR A 33 -17.92 8.61 21.89
CA TYR A 33 -16.46 8.73 21.87
C TYR A 33 -15.93 9.54 20.69
N LEU A 34 -16.61 9.46 19.54
CA LEU A 34 -16.26 10.14 18.29
C LEU A 34 -17.53 10.63 17.59
N PRO A 35 -17.48 11.75 16.84
CA PRO A 35 -18.58 12.15 15.98
C PRO A 35 -18.94 11.03 14.98
N LYS A 36 -20.25 10.79 14.75
CA LYS A 36 -20.72 9.70 13.86
C LYS A 36 -20.07 9.73 12.47
N HIS A 37 -19.86 10.91 11.90
CA HIS A 37 -19.22 11.07 10.58
C HIS A 37 -17.73 10.66 10.57
N ILE A 38 -17.03 10.71 11.72
CA ILE A 38 -15.66 10.20 11.87
C ILE A 38 -15.69 8.69 12.13
N LEU A 39 -16.56 8.24 13.05
CA LEU A 39 -16.70 6.84 13.42
C LEU A 39 -17.08 5.95 12.24
N TYR A 40 -17.84 6.47 11.28
CA TYR A 40 -18.27 5.78 10.07
C TYR A 40 -17.61 6.32 8.79
N ARG A 41 -16.51 7.07 8.91
CA ARG A 41 -15.75 7.55 7.75
C ARG A 41 -15.20 6.35 6.96
N GLN A 42 -15.46 6.31 5.66
CA GLN A 42 -14.87 5.34 4.75
C GLN A 42 -13.34 5.48 4.75
N LYS A 43 -12.65 4.35 4.75
CA LYS A 43 -11.19 4.39 4.68
C LYS A 43 -10.70 4.82 3.30
N GLU A 44 -9.98 5.92 3.28
CA GLU A 44 -9.16 6.36 2.15
C GLU A 44 -7.83 5.58 2.07
N GLN A 45 -7.34 5.39 0.85
CA GLN A 45 -5.98 4.91 0.61
C GLN A 45 -4.97 5.92 1.17
N PHE A 46 -3.86 5.43 1.74
CA PHE A 46 -2.89 6.30 2.43
C PHE A 46 -2.33 7.42 1.54
N SER A 47 -2.20 7.16 0.23
CA SER A 47 -1.80 8.14 -0.77
C SER A 47 -2.75 9.35 -0.83
N ASP A 48 -4.04 9.05 -0.83
CA ASP A 48 -5.09 10.04 -1.11
C ASP A 48 -5.40 10.86 0.16
N GLY A 49 -5.18 10.25 1.33
CA GLY A 49 -5.35 10.91 2.63
C GLY A 49 -4.24 11.90 3.01
N VAL A 50 -3.04 11.82 2.40
CA VAL A 50 -1.94 12.77 2.63
C VAL A 50 -1.97 13.91 1.61
N GLY A 51 -2.42 13.62 0.38
CA GLY A 51 -2.59 14.59 -0.70
C GLY A 51 -1.85 14.18 -1.97
N TYR A 52 -2.50 14.36 -3.12
CA TYR A 52 -1.98 13.93 -4.42
C TYR A 52 -0.63 14.57 -4.79
N SER A 53 -0.40 15.82 -4.36
CA SER A 53 0.84 16.55 -4.62
C SER A 53 2.08 15.89 -4.00
N TRP A 54 1.93 15.14 -2.91
CA TRP A 54 3.06 14.51 -2.23
C TRP A 54 3.71 13.41 -3.08
N ILE A 55 2.89 12.52 -3.64
CA ILE A 55 3.39 11.41 -4.48
C ILE A 55 3.96 11.94 -5.78
N ASP A 56 3.30 12.94 -6.39
CA ASP A 56 3.80 13.52 -7.62
C ASP A 56 5.11 14.28 -7.37
N GLY A 57 5.27 14.92 -6.22
CA GLY A 57 6.53 15.50 -5.75
C GLY A 57 7.65 14.46 -5.61
N LEU A 58 7.38 13.31 -4.99
CA LEU A 58 8.36 12.22 -4.86
C LEU A 58 8.80 11.66 -6.22
N LYS A 59 7.85 11.50 -7.14
CA LYS A 59 8.16 11.05 -8.51
C LYS A 59 8.99 12.06 -9.27
N ALA A 60 8.66 13.34 -9.17
CA ALA A 60 9.42 14.43 -9.79
C ALA A 60 10.86 14.47 -9.24
N HIS A 61 11.01 14.46 -7.92
CA HIS A 61 12.31 14.42 -7.24
C HIS A 61 13.16 13.23 -7.67
N ALA A 62 12.57 12.03 -7.70
CA ALA A 62 13.27 10.84 -8.17
C ALA A 62 13.66 10.95 -9.66
N ALA A 63 12.85 11.60 -10.49
CA ALA A 63 13.14 11.78 -11.91
C ALA A 63 14.31 12.74 -12.17
N GLU A 64 14.56 13.70 -11.28
CA GLU A 64 15.73 14.58 -11.33
C GLU A 64 17.03 13.84 -10.99
N HIS A 65 16.96 12.83 -10.12
CA HIS A 65 18.14 12.10 -9.65
C HIS A 65 18.43 10.81 -10.42
N VAL A 66 17.43 10.19 -11.05
CA VAL A 66 17.58 8.91 -11.77
C VAL A 66 17.32 9.11 -13.26
N THR A 67 18.39 8.99 -14.05
CA THR A 67 18.31 9.11 -15.51
C THR A 67 17.82 7.83 -16.17
N ASP A 68 17.30 7.93 -17.39
CA ASP A 68 16.87 6.75 -18.16
C ASP A 68 18.04 5.79 -18.45
N ARG A 69 19.26 6.34 -18.60
CA ARG A 69 20.48 5.54 -18.75
C ARG A 69 20.79 4.71 -17.51
N MET A 70 20.49 5.21 -16.31
CA MET A 70 20.62 4.45 -15.06
C MET A 70 19.60 3.32 -15.01
N MET A 71 18.35 3.60 -15.40
CA MET A 71 17.30 2.58 -15.49
C MET A 71 17.65 1.44 -16.46
N LEU A 72 18.24 1.74 -17.62
CA LEU A 72 18.70 0.72 -18.58
C LEU A 72 19.76 -0.23 -17.99
N LYS A 73 20.54 0.25 -17.01
CA LYS A 73 21.57 -0.54 -16.33
C LYS A 73 21.10 -1.14 -15.01
N ALA A 74 19.85 -0.90 -14.60
CA ALA A 74 19.34 -1.28 -13.28
C ALA A 74 19.50 -2.77 -12.99
N GLU A 75 19.23 -3.64 -13.96
CA GLU A 75 19.34 -5.09 -13.82
C GLU A 75 20.79 -5.55 -13.57
N HIS A 76 21.76 -4.85 -14.16
CA HIS A 76 23.17 -5.17 -14.00
C HIS A 76 23.71 -4.66 -12.65
N ILE A 77 23.24 -3.50 -12.19
CA ILE A 77 23.69 -2.87 -10.95
C ILE A 77 22.99 -3.49 -9.73
N TYR A 78 21.69 -3.80 -9.86
CA TYR A 78 20.83 -4.32 -8.81
C TYR A 78 20.12 -5.61 -9.26
N PRO A 79 20.86 -6.72 -9.43
CA PRO A 79 20.28 -7.97 -9.93
C PRO A 79 19.24 -8.59 -8.99
N HIS A 80 19.33 -8.33 -7.68
CA HIS A 80 18.33 -8.72 -6.70
C HIS A 80 17.32 -7.60 -6.49
N ASN A 81 16.02 -7.89 -6.65
CA ASN A 81 14.93 -6.91 -6.57
C ASN A 81 15.21 -5.67 -7.45
N THR A 82 15.39 -5.90 -8.75
CA THR A 82 15.67 -4.84 -9.72
C THR A 82 14.57 -3.77 -9.67
N PRO A 83 14.91 -2.48 -9.47
CA PRO A 83 13.92 -1.42 -9.45
C PRO A 83 13.29 -1.24 -10.84
N THR A 84 11.96 -1.22 -10.89
CA THR A 84 11.18 -1.08 -12.14
C THR A 84 10.72 0.35 -12.42
N SER A 85 10.97 1.27 -11.49
CA SER A 85 10.68 2.71 -11.62
C SER A 85 11.85 3.56 -11.12
N LYS A 86 11.92 4.81 -11.59
CA LYS A 86 12.92 5.79 -11.13
C LYS A 86 12.83 6.05 -9.63
N GLU A 87 11.60 6.09 -9.11
CA GLU A 87 11.33 6.23 -7.67
C GLU A 87 11.91 5.05 -6.87
N ALA A 88 11.62 3.82 -7.29
CA ALA A 88 12.17 2.63 -6.65
C ALA A 88 13.70 2.58 -6.74
N TYR A 89 14.27 3.00 -7.88
CA TYR A 89 15.72 3.09 -8.07
C TYR A 89 16.32 4.10 -7.10
N TYR A 90 15.69 5.27 -6.93
CA TYR A 90 16.16 6.30 -6.01
C TYR A 90 16.18 5.80 -4.56
N TYR A 91 15.11 5.15 -4.09
CA TYR A 91 15.11 4.52 -2.77
C TYR A 91 16.16 3.42 -2.66
N ARG A 92 16.36 2.62 -3.71
CA ARG A 92 17.39 1.58 -3.73
C ARG A 92 18.80 2.15 -3.61
N MET A 93 19.09 3.28 -4.27
CA MET A 93 20.37 3.99 -4.14
C MET A 93 20.61 4.45 -2.70
N ILE A 94 19.58 5.01 -2.05
CA ILE A 94 19.66 5.44 -0.65
C ILE A 94 19.88 4.23 0.25
N PHE A 95 19.10 3.17 0.06
CA PHE A 95 19.22 1.94 0.84
C PHE A 95 20.63 1.35 0.78
N GLU A 96 21.19 1.17 -0.42
CA GLU A 96 22.54 0.61 -0.61
C GLU A 96 23.65 1.52 -0.05
N ARG A 97 23.43 2.84 -0.02
CA ARG A 97 24.36 3.79 0.60
C ARG A 97 24.48 3.57 2.10
N PHE A 98 23.38 3.24 2.78
CA PHE A 98 23.36 3.01 4.22
C PHE A 98 23.60 1.53 4.59
N PHE A 99 23.16 0.60 3.73
CA PHE A 99 23.16 -0.83 3.97
C PHE A 99 23.77 -1.60 2.78
N PRO A 100 25.10 -1.52 2.57
CA PRO A 100 25.76 -2.13 1.41
C PRO A 100 25.86 -3.68 1.49
N GLN A 101 25.49 -4.27 2.63
CA GLN A 101 25.64 -5.69 2.89
C GLN A 101 24.56 -6.52 2.19
N ASN A 102 24.95 -7.70 1.70
CA ASN A 102 24.01 -8.60 1.04
C ASN A 102 22.90 -9.10 1.98
N SER A 103 23.22 -9.30 3.27
CA SER A 103 22.25 -9.69 4.31
C SER A 103 21.07 -8.72 4.37
N ALA A 104 21.33 -7.41 4.34
CA ALA A 104 20.28 -6.39 4.36
C ALA A 104 19.42 -6.41 3.08
N ARG A 105 20.02 -6.69 1.91
CA ARG A 105 19.24 -6.81 0.66
C ARG A 105 18.22 -7.94 0.72
N LEU A 106 18.59 -9.05 1.36
CA LEU A 106 17.74 -10.25 1.48
C LEU A 106 16.59 -10.06 2.48
N THR A 107 16.66 -9.07 3.39
CA THR A 107 15.55 -8.78 4.31
C THR A 107 14.43 -7.97 3.66
N VAL A 108 14.67 -7.37 2.48
CA VAL A 108 13.65 -6.60 1.77
C VAL A 108 12.81 -7.55 0.91
N PRO A 109 11.52 -7.74 1.21
CA PRO A 109 10.67 -8.63 0.43
C PRO A 109 10.53 -8.11 -1.00
N GLY A 110 10.77 -8.99 -1.97
CA GLY A 110 10.64 -8.72 -3.40
C GLY A 110 9.33 -9.26 -3.98
N GLY A 111 9.08 -8.93 -5.26
CA GLY A 111 7.98 -9.46 -6.05
C GLY A 111 6.91 -8.43 -6.41
N ALA A 112 5.95 -8.86 -7.23
CA ALA A 112 4.83 -8.01 -7.62
C ALA A 112 3.85 -7.85 -6.44
N SER A 113 3.63 -6.62 -5.99
CA SER A 113 2.63 -6.27 -5.00
C SER A 113 1.52 -5.42 -5.60
N VAL A 114 0.35 -5.40 -4.95
CA VAL A 114 -0.72 -4.43 -5.20
C VAL A 114 -0.95 -3.69 -3.90
N ALA A 115 -0.80 -2.36 -3.96
CA ALA A 115 -0.87 -1.48 -2.79
C ALA A 115 -0.02 -1.98 -1.60
N CYS A 116 -0.62 -2.16 -0.42
CA CYS A 116 0.05 -2.61 0.80
C CYS A 116 0.09 -4.13 0.98
N SER A 117 -0.25 -4.90 -0.06
CA SER A 117 -0.46 -6.34 0.05
C SER A 117 0.72 -7.14 -0.56
N THR A 118 0.97 -8.34 -0.04
CA THR A 118 2.00 -9.25 -0.54
C THR A 118 1.62 -9.86 -1.90
N THR A 119 2.56 -10.54 -2.55
CA THR A 119 2.31 -11.30 -3.79
C THR A 119 1.13 -12.25 -3.67
N THR A 120 0.93 -12.88 -2.50
CA THR A 120 -0.19 -13.77 -2.21
C THR A 120 -1.55 -13.10 -2.41
N ALA A 121 -1.64 -11.79 -2.20
CA ALA A 121 -2.89 -11.06 -2.39
C ALA A 121 -3.33 -11.03 -3.86
N LEU A 122 -2.39 -11.09 -4.82
CA LEU A 122 -2.71 -11.19 -6.24
C LEU A 122 -3.45 -12.48 -6.61
N GLU A 123 -3.31 -13.52 -5.78
CA GLU A 123 -3.95 -14.82 -5.99
C GLU A 123 -5.39 -14.83 -5.47
N TRP A 124 -5.78 -13.87 -4.63
CA TRP A 124 -7.09 -13.84 -3.99
C TRP A 124 -8.18 -13.32 -4.92
N ASP A 125 -7.82 -12.50 -5.91
CA ASP A 125 -8.77 -11.96 -6.87
C ASP A 125 -8.09 -11.73 -8.22
N ALA A 126 -8.63 -12.37 -9.26
CA ALA A 126 -8.13 -12.27 -10.62
C ALA A 126 -8.16 -10.82 -11.16
N SER A 127 -9.02 -9.95 -10.64
CA SER A 127 -9.06 -8.53 -11.00
C SER A 127 -7.81 -7.76 -10.55
N TRP A 128 -7.12 -8.21 -9.50
CA TRP A 128 -5.92 -7.54 -8.96
C TRP A 128 -4.68 -7.82 -9.81
N SER A 129 -4.65 -8.96 -10.51
CA SER A 129 -3.60 -9.31 -11.47
C SER A 129 -3.46 -8.30 -12.62
N LYS A 130 -4.58 -7.65 -13.00
CA LYS A 130 -4.64 -6.70 -14.12
C LYS A 130 -4.27 -5.27 -13.73
N ASN A 131 -4.10 -4.98 -12.44
CA ASN A 131 -4.11 -3.61 -11.91
C ASN A 131 -2.96 -3.38 -10.91
N ARG A 132 -1.72 -3.45 -11.43
CA ARG A 132 -0.44 -3.41 -10.68
C ARG A 132 0.05 -1.99 -10.29
N SER A 133 -0.79 -0.97 -10.37
CA SER A 133 -0.37 0.42 -10.15
C SER A 133 -0.38 0.80 -8.66
N SER A 134 0.58 1.62 -8.22
CA SER A 134 0.59 2.22 -6.87
C SER A 134 -0.60 3.15 -6.59
N ARG A 135 -1.33 3.54 -7.64
CA ARG A 135 -2.59 4.30 -7.56
C ARG A 135 -3.84 3.42 -7.62
N THR A 136 -3.69 2.11 -7.76
CA THR A 136 -4.84 1.21 -7.80
C THR A 136 -5.43 1.14 -6.39
N ARG A 137 -6.68 1.61 -6.25
CA ARG A 137 -7.52 1.35 -5.08
C ARG A 137 -7.59 -0.16 -4.88
N CYS A 138 -7.17 -0.65 -3.72
CA CYS A 138 -7.50 -2.01 -3.34
C CYS A 138 -9.04 -2.10 -3.37
N PRO A 139 -9.67 -3.05 -4.08
CA PRO A 139 -11.14 -3.15 -4.14
C PRO A 139 -11.79 -3.31 -2.76
N CYS A 140 -11.00 -3.70 -1.75
CA CYS A 140 -11.36 -3.64 -0.33
C CYS A 140 -11.68 -2.22 0.20
N PHE A 141 -11.34 -1.15 -0.53
CA PHE A 141 -11.59 0.24 -0.18
C PHE A 141 -12.76 0.87 -0.95
N GLY A 142 -13.43 0.11 -1.81
CA GLY A 142 -14.65 0.50 -2.50
C GLY A 142 -14.65 0.11 -3.98
N ILE A 143 -15.85 -0.27 -4.44
CA ILE A 143 -16.28 -0.03 -5.83
C ILE A 143 -16.04 1.46 -6.15
#